data_AF-A0A0B1SQP8-F1
#
_entry.id   AF-A0A0B1SQP8-F1
#
_cell.length_a   1.000
_cell.length_b   1.000
_cell.length_c   1.000
_cell.angle_alpha   90.00
_cell.angle_beta   90.00
_cell.angle_gamma   90.00
#
_symmetry.space_group_name_H-M   'P 1'
#
loop_
_entity.id
_entity.type
_entity.pdbx_description
1 polymer ?
#
loop_
_entity_poly.entity_id
_entity_poly.type
_entity_poly.pdbx_seq_one_letter_code
_entity_poly.pdbx_strand_id
1 'polypeptide(L)'
;MPTVEYINSKKNAKLSEPYNPCAATTCPVGYECRVKEVVVTTAPCYPIAECYDPADEAGGQKCGENESFKECASHCEPSCEQKSPICILSCAPGKCQCNEGFYRRSDGKCVTEAECDENTKGGSSYSRRR
;
A
#
# COMPACT_ATOMS: atom_id res chain seq x y z
N MET A 1 49.46 -4.51 56.83
CA MET A 1 48.00 -4.64 56.60
C MET A 1 47.40 -3.25 56.47
N PRO A 2 47.17 -2.74 55.25
CA PRO A 2 46.39 -1.53 55.04
C PRO A 2 44.97 -1.86 54.55
N THR A 3 44.07 -1.01 54.99
CA THR A 3 42.62 -0.95 54.72
C THR A 3 42.35 -0.80 53.22
N VAL A 4 41.51 -1.68 52.66
CA VAL A 4 41.02 -1.53 51.28
C VAL A 4 39.95 -0.45 51.26
N GLU A 5 40.24 0.65 50.56
CA GLU A 5 39.33 1.76 50.37
C GLU A 5 38.15 1.38 49.45
N TYR A 6 36.96 1.72 49.94
CA TYR A 6 35.70 1.63 49.23
C TYR A 6 35.60 2.78 48.22
N ILE A 7 35.66 2.48 46.92
CA ILE A 7 35.37 3.47 45.87
C ILE A 7 34.08 3.05 45.13
N ASN A 8 32.98 3.66 45.56
CA ASN A 8 31.72 3.74 44.84
C ASN A 8 31.96 4.32 43.44
N SER A 9 31.89 3.50 42.39
CA SER A 9 31.80 4.00 41.01
C SER A 9 30.35 3.96 40.55
N LYS A 10 29.70 5.11 40.65
CA LYS A 10 28.44 5.42 39.97
C LYS A 10 28.60 5.15 38.48
N LYS A 11 27.98 4.08 37.99
CA LYS A 11 27.38 4.07 36.66
C LYS A 11 25.96 3.59 36.82
N ASN A 12 25.09 4.52 37.19
CA ASN A 12 23.69 4.45 36.81
C ASN A 12 23.67 4.39 35.28
N ALA A 13 23.79 3.19 34.71
CA ALA A 13 23.43 2.93 33.34
C ALA A 13 21.92 3.16 33.29
N LYS A 14 21.57 4.39 32.95
CA LYS A 14 20.24 4.83 32.53
C LYS A 14 19.71 3.72 31.63
N LEU A 15 18.80 2.89 32.15
CA LEU A 15 18.19 1.82 31.40
C LEU A 15 17.60 2.49 30.15
N SER A 16 18.04 1.97 29.01
CA SER A 16 17.89 2.49 27.66
C SER A 16 16.52 3.11 27.38
N GLU A 17 16.51 4.11 26.50
CA GLU A 17 15.31 4.66 25.86
C GLU A 17 14.23 3.60 25.58
N PRO A 18 12.93 3.97 25.64
CA PRO A 18 11.86 3.05 25.30
C PRO A 18 12.15 2.42 23.93
N TYR A 19 12.30 1.09 23.92
CA TYR A 19 12.65 0.33 22.73
C TYR A 19 11.64 0.63 21.61
N ASN A 20 12.08 1.36 20.59
CA ASN A 20 11.28 1.67 19.41
C ASN A 20 11.67 0.71 18.26
N PRO A 21 10.84 -0.30 17.94
CA PRO A 21 11.16 -1.25 16.89
C PRO A 21 11.20 -0.61 15.49
N CYS A 22 10.55 0.55 15.27
CA CYS A 22 10.60 1.28 14.01
C CYS A 22 11.97 1.92 13.74
N ALA A 23 12.79 2.16 14.77
CA ALA A 23 14.13 2.70 14.58
C ALA A 23 15.07 1.72 13.86
N ALA A 24 14.77 0.41 13.90
CA ALA A 24 15.55 -0.64 13.25
C ALA A 24 14.85 -1.26 12.03
N THR A 25 13.67 -0.74 11.65
CA THR A 25 12.84 -1.31 10.58
C THR A 25 12.80 -0.35 9.39
N THR A 26 13.17 -0.85 8.21
CA THR A 26 13.03 -0.10 6.96
C THR A 26 11.77 -0.58 6.23
N CYS A 27 10.78 0.29 6.08
CA CYS A 27 9.56 -0.01 5.33
C CYS A 27 9.76 0.20 3.81
N PRO A 28 8.94 -0.44 2.97
CA PRO A 28 8.91 -0.17 1.53
C PRO A 28 8.62 1.30 1.21
N VAL A 29 8.96 1.73 0.00
CA VAL A 29 8.69 3.09 -0.46
C VAL A 29 7.17 3.37 -0.37
N GLY A 30 6.81 4.47 0.28
CA GLY A 30 5.41 4.88 0.47
C GLY A 30 4.75 4.34 1.74
N TYR A 31 5.42 3.46 2.51
CA TYR A 31 4.88 2.92 3.75
C TYR A 31 5.41 3.69 4.97
N GLU A 32 4.55 3.85 5.97
CA GLU A 32 4.85 4.47 7.26
C GLU A 32 5.02 3.39 8.34
N CYS A 33 6.13 3.42 9.09
CA CYS A 33 6.30 2.52 10.23
C CYS A 33 5.54 3.04 11.45
N ARG A 34 4.67 2.22 12.04
CA ARG A 34 4.04 2.51 13.34
C ARG A 34 4.34 1.40 14.34
N VAL A 35 4.53 1.82 15.58
CA VAL A 35 4.78 0.91 16.70
C VAL A 35 3.45 0.33 17.16
N LYS A 36 3.33 -1.00 17.09
CA LYS A 36 2.13 -1.69 17.58
C LYS A 36 2.39 -2.28 18.95
N GLU A 37 1.57 -1.84 19.90
CA GLU A 37 1.51 -2.44 21.23
C GLU A 37 0.76 -3.77 21.14
N VAL A 38 1.49 -4.87 21.29
CA VAL A 38 0.89 -6.21 21.31
C VAL A 38 0.46 -6.57 22.72
N VAL A 39 -0.82 -6.93 22.85
CA VAL A 39 -1.37 -7.49 24.08
C VAL A 39 -1.22 -9.01 24.00
N VAL A 40 -0.15 -9.54 24.58
CA VAL A 40 0.06 -11.00 24.66
C VAL A 40 -0.42 -11.53 26.02
N THR A 41 -0.89 -12.78 26.05
CA THR A 41 -1.43 -13.42 27.27
C THR A 41 -0.35 -13.77 28.30
N THR A 42 0.91 -13.82 27.88
CA THR A 42 2.06 -14.14 28.74
C THR A 42 3.18 -13.14 28.49
N ALA A 43 3.67 -12.51 29.55
CA ALA A 43 4.79 -11.58 29.51
C ALA A 43 6.11 -12.27 29.12
N PRO A 44 7.08 -11.53 28.56
CA PRO A 44 7.08 -10.08 28.29
C PRO A 44 6.38 -9.67 26.97
N CYS A 45 5.62 -8.57 27.02
CA CYS A 45 5.06 -7.91 25.83
C CYS A 45 6.10 -6.94 25.28
N TYR A 46 6.53 -7.10 24.03
CA TYR A 46 7.42 -6.15 23.36
C TYR A 46 6.70 -5.51 22.19
N PRO A 47 6.77 -4.17 22.04
CA PRO A 47 6.20 -3.53 20.86
C PRO A 47 6.88 -4.04 19.59
N ILE A 48 6.09 -4.18 18.53
CA ILE A 48 6.59 -4.59 17.21
C ILE A 48 6.48 -3.43 16.22
N ALA A 49 7.33 -3.43 15.21
CA ALA A 49 7.23 -2.50 14.09
C ALA A 49 6.29 -3.11 13.04
N GLU A 50 5.25 -2.36 12.66
CA GLU A 50 4.41 -2.69 11.51
C GLU A 50 4.49 -1.56 10.48
N CYS A 51 4.65 -1.93 9.21
CA CYS A 51 4.62 -0.99 8.09
C CYS A 51 3.18 -0.86 7.60
N TYR A 52 2.65 0.35 7.62
CA TYR A 52 1.30 0.66 7.16
C TYR A 52 1.37 1.48 5.88
N ASP A 53 0.44 1.25 4.98
CA ASP A 53 0.27 2.12 3.83
C ASP A 53 -0.63 3.29 4.24
N PRO A 54 -0.14 4.54 4.25
CA PRO A 54 -0.97 5.70 4.56
C PRO A 54 -2.12 5.89 3.55
N ALA A 55 -2.07 5.25 2.37
CA ALA A 55 -3.21 5.21 1.45
C ALA A 55 -4.37 4.36 1.99
N ASP A 56 -4.09 3.28 2.74
CA ASP A 56 -5.12 2.36 3.27
C ASP A 56 -5.98 3.03 4.36
N GLU A 57 -5.39 3.90 5.18
CA GLU A 57 -6.07 4.57 6.30
C GLU A 57 -6.79 5.87 5.89
N ALA A 58 -6.48 6.43 4.71
CA ALA A 58 -7.14 7.63 4.19
C ALA A 58 -8.53 7.36 3.59
N GLY A 59 -9.05 6.13 3.68
CA GLY A 59 -10.16 5.69 2.84
C GLY A 59 -9.80 5.69 1.35
N GLY A 60 -8.51 5.82 1.03
CA GLY A 60 -7.96 5.60 -0.29
C GLY A 60 -8.06 4.11 -0.55
N GLN A 61 -9.20 3.66 -1.07
CA GLN A 61 -9.32 2.31 -1.61
C GLN A 61 -8.08 2.07 -2.48
N LYS A 62 -7.26 1.08 -2.11
CA LYS A 62 -6.15 0.63 -2.96
C LYS A 62 -6.74 0.20 -4.28
N CYS A 63 -6.67 1.11 -5.24
CA CYS A 63 -7.07 0.83 -6.60
C CYS A 63 -6.02 -0.09 -7.22
N GLY A 64 -6.47 -0.99 -8.08
CA GLY A 64 -5.58 -1.86 -8.84
C GLY A 64 -4.70 -1.08 -9.82
N GLU A 65 -3.94 -1.82 -10.62
CA GLU A 65 -3.12 -1.23 -11.67
C GLU A 65 -3.98 -0.47 -12.68
N ASN A 66 -3.51 0.72 -13.08
CA ASN A 66 -4.14 1.61 -14.06
C ASN A 66 -5.52 2.17 -13.68
N GLU A 67 -5.85 2.21 -12.39
CA GLU A 67 -6.99 2.95 -11.86
C GLU A 67 -6.60 3.88 -10.71
N SER A 68 -7.40 4.91 -10.49
CA SER A 68 -7.25 5.86 -9.40
C SER A 68 -8.57 6.05 -8.68
N PHE A 69 -8.49 6.33 -7.39
CA PHE A 69 -9.68 6.65 -6.62
C PHE A 69 -10.18 8.03 -7.06
N LYS A 70 -11.40 8.08 -7.60
CA LYS A 70 -12.07 9.31 -7.97
C LYS A 70 -13.17 9.57 -6.98
N GLU A 71 -13.10 10.70 -6.27
CA GLU A 71 -14.17 11.14 -5.36
C GLU A 71 -15.49 11.40 -6.12
N CYS A 72 -15.40 11.97 -7.32
CA CYS A 72 -16.47 12.10 -8.29
C CYS A 72 -16.22 11.11 -9.45
N ALA A 73 -16.64 9.87 -9.28
CA ALA A 73 -16.49 8.86 -10.34
C ALA A 73 -17.56 9.03 -11.42
N SER A 74 -17.28 8.56 -12.64
CA SER A 74 -18.28 8.45 -13.71
C SER A 74 -19.25 7.31 -13.42
N HIS A 75 -20.53 7.51 -13.73
CA HIS A 75 -21.52 6.44 -13.74
C HIS A 75 -21.25 5.39 -14.85
N CYS A 76 -20.58 5.81 -15.92
CA CYS A 76 -20.33 5.00 -17.10
C CYS A 76 -18.84 5.03 -17.39
N GLU A 77 -18.13 4.14 -16.72
CA GLU A 77 -16.72 3.91 -16.97
C GLU A 77 -16.55 3.18 -18.32
N PRO A 78 -15.59 3.60 -19.17
CA PRO A 78 -15.26 2.87 -20.39
C PRO A 78 -14.89 1.41 -20.12
N SER A 79 -15.45 0.50 -20.90
CA SER A 79 -15.13 -0.92 -20.84
C SER A 79 -14.58 -1.42 -22.17
N CYS A 80 -13.98 -2.60 -22.18
CA CYS A 80 -13.52 -3.23 -23.42
C CYS A 80 -14.68 -3.47 -24.42
N GLU A 81 -15.90 -3.66 -23.92
CA GLU A 81 -17.11 -3.85 -24.74
C GLU A 81 -17.69 -2.52 -25.23
N GLN A 82 -17.61 -1.47 -24.42
CA GLN A 82 -18.13 -0.14 -24.72
C GLN A 82 -17.12 0.93 -24.34
N LYS A 83 -16.27 1.29 -25.31
CA LYS A 83 -15.17 2.26 -25.14
C LYS A 83 -15.65 3.71 -24.96
N SER A 84 -16.80 4.05 -25.55
CA SER A 84 -17.37 5.40 -25.51
C SER A 84 -18.84 5.38 -25.04
N PRO A 85 -19.10 5.13 -23.75
CA PRO A 85 -20.45 5.14 -23.21
C PRO A 85 -21.03 6.56 -23.21
N ILE A 86 -22.31 6.70 -23.59
CA ILE A 86 -23.05 7.93 -23.33
C ILE A 86 -23.40 7.95 -21.84
N CYS A 87 -22.98 9.01 -21.14
CA CYS A 87 -23.16 9.11 -19.69
C CYS A 87 -23.71 10.46 -19.24
N ILE A 88 -24.37 10.46 -18.10
CA ILE A 88 -24.79 11.68 -17.41
C ILE A 88 -23.58 12.37 -16.77
N LEU A 89 -23.59 13.71 -16.76
CA LEU A 89 -22.53 14.54 -16.18
C LEU A 89 -22.74 14.75 -14.67
N SER A 90 -23.07 13.70 -13.93
CA SER A 90 -23.19 13.72 -12.46
C SER A 90 -22.14 12.81 -11.82
N CYS A 91 -21.77 13.15 -10.59
CA CYS A 91 -20.84 12.35 -9.80
C CYS A 91 -21.52 11.10 -9.25
N ALA A 92 -20.98 9.94 -9.57
CA ALA A 92 -21.20 8.72 -8.81
C ALA A 92 -20.41 8.78 -7.48
N PRO A 93 -20.76 7.94 -6.49
CA PRO A 93 -19.97 7.80 -5.27
C PRO A 93 -18.50 7.51 -5.56
N GLY A 94 -17.64 7.96 -4.64
CA GLY A 94 -16.19 7.80 -4.77
C GLY A 94 -15.79 6.32 -4.88
N LYS A 95 -15.06 5.98 -5.94
CA LYS A 95 -14.58 4.62 -6.19
C LYS A 95 -13.31 4.63 -7.04
N CYS A 96 -12.63 3.49 -7.07
CA CYS A 96 -11.59 3.22 -8.06
C CYS A 96 -12.19 3.19 -9.47
N GLN A 97 -11.61 3.97 -10.36
CA GLN A 97 -12.00 4.04 -11.76
C GLN A 97 -10.76 4.06 -12.64
N CYS A 98 -10.81 3.35 -13.77
CA CYS A 98 -9.76 3.31 -14.78
C CYS A 98 -9.32 4.72 -15.15
N ASN A 99 -8.00 4.87 -15.27
CA ASN A 99 -7.38 6.09 -15.74
C ASN A 99 -7.75 6.34 -17.22
N GLU A 100 -7.55 7.57 -17.67
CA GLU A 100 -7.83 7.93 -19.07
C GLU A 100 -6.98 7.07 -20.02
N GLY A 101 -7.61 6.55 -21.09
CA GLY A 101 -6.98 5.64 -22.05
C GLY A 101 -6.98 4.17 -21.64
N PHE A 102 -7.48 3.83 -20.44
CA PHE A 102 -7.68 2.46 -19.98
C PHE A 102 -9.16 2.08 -19.97
N TYR A 103 -9.42 0.81 -20.20
CA TYR A 103 -10.76 0.25 -20.30
C TYR A 103 -10.92 -0.88 -19.31
N ARG A 104 -12.07 -0.92 -18.64
CA ARG A 104 -12.40 -1.99 -17.71
C ARG A 104 -12.69 -3.27 -18.49
N ARG A 105 -11.92 -4.32 -18.23
CA ARG A 105 -12.13 -5.65 -18.77
C ARG A 105 -13.01 -6.48 -17.82
N SER A 106 -13.57 -7.57 -18.33
CA SER A 106 -14.48 -8.47 -17.60
C SER A 106 -13.87 -9.11 -16.33
N ASP A 107 -12.54 -9.17 -16.23
CA ASP A 107 -11.82 -9.64 -15.04
C ASP A 107 -11.63 -8.54 -13.97
N GLY A 108 -12.20 -7.36 -14.19
CA GLY A 108 -12.14 -6.22 -13.29
C GLY A 108 -10.86 -5.40 -13.41
N LYS A 109 -9.92 -5.73 -14.31
CA LYS A 109 -8.68 -4.98 -14.51
C LYS A 109 -8.85 -3.82 -15.49
N CYS A 110 -8.13 -2.73 -15.26
CA CYS A 110 -8.00 -1.62 -16.20
C CYS A 110 -6.83 -1.90 -17.14
N VAL A 111 -7.15 -2.08 -18.41
CA VAL A 111 -6.18 -2.51 -19.42
C VAL A 111 -6.16 -1.54 -20.59
N THR A 112 -5.07 -1.55 -21.36
CA THR A 112 -4.98 -0.76 -22.58
C THR A 112 -5.93 -1.29 -23.66
N GLU A 113 -6.19 -0.48 -24.68
CA GLU A 113 -7.03 -0.89 -25.81
C GLU A 113 -6.53 -2.17 -26.48
N ALA A 114 -5.21 -2.34 -26.63
CA ALA A 114 -4.62 -3.54 -27.20
C ALA A 114 -4.94 -4.79 -26.35
N GLU A 115 -4.86 -4.67 -25.03
CA GLU A 115 -5.11 -5.76 -24.08
C GLU A 115 -6.59 -6.14 -23.95
N CYS A 116 -7.52 -5.32 -24.45
CA CYS A 116 -8.91 -5.71 -24.61
C CYS A 116 -9.09 -6.80 -25.68
N ASP A 117 -8.28 -6.75 -26.75
CA ASP A 117 -8.36 -7.66 -27.89
C ASP A 117 -7.57 -8.97 -27.67
N GLU A 118 -6.64 -8.97 -26.70
CA GLU A 118 -5.78 -10.11 -26.31
C GLU A 118 -6.55 -11.27 -25.65
N ASN A 119 -7.85 -11.12 -25.34
CA ASN A 119 -8.67 -12.17 -24.75
C ASN A 119 -8.95 -13.37 -25.69
N THR A 120 -8.32 -13.41 -26.86
CA THR A 120 -8.47 -14.48 -27.86
C THR A 120 -7.20 -15.30 -28.12
N LYS A 121 -6.04 -14.96 -27.55
CA LYS A 121 -4.79 -15.67 -27.86
C LYS A 121 -3.86 -15.72 -26.65
N GLY A 122 -3.87 -16.86 -25.94
CA GLY A 122 -2.69 -17.25 -25.19
C GLY A 122 -1.47 -17.26 -26.12
N GLY A 123 -0.55 -16.31 -25.88
CA GLY A 123 0.79 -16.25 -26.46
C GLY A 123 0.87 -15.87 -27.94
N SER A 124 1.29 -14.64 -28.25
CA SER A 124 2.14 -14.37 -29.41
C SER A 124 2.90 -13.05 -29.26
N SER A 125 4.15 -13.22 -28.86
CA SER A 125 5.31 -12.38 -29.14
C SER A 125 5.10 -11.36 -30.25
N TYR A 126 5.23 -10.07 -29.90
CA TYR A 126 5.46 -8.95 -30.82
C TYR A 126 6.57 -9.30 -31.82
N SER A 127 6.18 -9.89 -32.95
CA SER A 127 7.06 -10.11 -34.08
C SER A 127 7.11 -8.83 -34.91
N ARG A 128 7.96 -7.87 -34.49
CA ARG A 128 8.40 -6.81 -35.39
C ARG A 128 9.16 -7.47 -36.53
N ARG A 129 8.57 -7.48 -37.73
CA ARG A 129 9.26 -7.86 -38.96
C ARG A 129 10.25 -6.74 -39.33
N ARG A 130 11.35 -7.19 -39.92
CA ARG A 130 12.57 -6.48 -40.34
C ARG A 130 12.31 -5.18 -41.09
#